data_AF-A0A7W7VGG5-F1
#
_entry.id   AF-A0A7W7VGG5-F1
#
_cell.length_a   1.000
_cell.length_b   1.000
_cell.length_c   1.000
_cell.angle_alpha   90.00
_cell.angle_beta   90.00
_cell.angle_gamma   90.00
#
_symmetry.space_group_name_H-M   'P 1'
#
loop_
_entity.id
_entity.type
_entity.pdbx_description
1 polymer ?
#
loop_
_entity_poly.entity_id
_entity_poly.type
_entity_poly.pdbx_seq_one_letter_code
_entity_poly.pdbx_strand_id
1 'polypeptide(L)'
;MNESVEQDSVTPRARFRLETGLEVLDDWAGNAPQAHKNAVYKALFAMLDGSLFRTYRVVDDFQRPAELYVIVRDDLVVKIRINCFDSFGIVHIGPPTGAAAHRRR
;
A
#
# COMPACT_ATOMS: atom_id res chain seq x y z
N MET A 1 39.90 -28.66 1.56
CA MET A 1 38.66 -28.87 0.79
C MET A 1 37.53 -29.15 1.77
N ASN A 2 36.71 -28.14 2.01
CA ASN A 2 35.24 -28.16 2.04
C ASN A 2 34.78 -26.99 2.91
N GLU A 3 34.78 -25.82 2.27
CA GLU A 3 34.13 -24.62 2.76
C GLU A 3 32.62 -24.83 2.54
N SER A 4 31.90 -25.14 3.62
CA SER A 4 30.45 -25.23 3.60
C SER A 4 29.91 -23.84 3.31
N VAL A 5 29.46 -23.65 2.06
CA VAL A 5 28.78 -22.44 1.61
C VAL A 5 27.56 -22.24 2.50
N GLU A 6 27.67 -21.29 3.41
CA GLU A 6 26.54 -20.77 4.19
C GLU A 6 25.56 -20.22 3.15
N GLN A 7 24.51 -21.00 2.90
CA GLN A 7 23.42 -20.58 2.02
C GLN A 7 22.72 -19.42 2.71
N ASP A 8 23.14 -18.21 2.33
CA ASP A 8 22.40 -16.98 2.54
C ASP A 8 20.98 -17.25 2.07
N SER A 9 20.11 -17.47 3.05
CA SER A 9 18.70 -17.73 2.83
C SER A 9 18.11 -16.40 2.40
N VAL A 10 18.32 -16.04 1.14
CA VAL A 10 17.64 -14.92 0.49
C VAL A 10 16.16 -15.29 0.54
N THR A 11 15.52 -14.90 1.63
CA THR A 11 14.08 -15.03 1.79
C THR A 11 13.54 -14.29 0.58
N PRO A 12 12.76 -14.94 -0.32
CA PRO A 12 12.20 -14.22 -1.44
C PRO A 12 11.43 -13.06 -0.83
N ARG A 13 11.90 -11.82 -1.06
CA ARG A 13 11.22 -10.61 -0.57
C ARG A 13 9.76 -10.81 -0.87
N ALA A 14 8.93 -10.95 0.16
CA ALA A 14 7.52 -11.26 0.00
C ALA A 14 6.93 -10.18 -0.89
N ARG A 15 6.72 -10.51 -2.17
CA ARG A 15 6.13 -9.61 -3.14
C ARG A 15 4.64 -9.72 -2.90
N PHE A 16 4.07 -8.72 -2.23
CA PHE A 16 2.63 -8.68 -2.05
C PHE A 16 1.96 -8.69 -3.44
N ARG A 17 0.81 -9.35 -3.56
CA ARG A 17 0.03 -9.45 -4.78
C ARG A 17 -1.27 -8.68 -4.62
N LEU A 18 -1.60 -7.85 -5.61
CA LEU A 18 -2.91 -7.20 -5.66
C LEU A 18 -3.94 -8.22 -6.12
N GLU A 19 -4.89 -8.55 -5.26
CA GLU A 19 -5.90 -9.59 -5.51
C GLU A 19 -7.29 -9.01 -5.78
N THR A 20 -7.60 -7.85 -5.20
CA THR A 20 -8.94 -7.23 -5.27
C THR A 20 -8.84 -5.71 -5.37
N GLY A 21 -9.88 -5.05 -5.90
CA GLY A 21 -9.93 -3.57 -5.97
C GLY A 21 -9.23 -2.96 -7.18
N LEU A 22 -8.97 -3.74 -8.23
CA LEU A 22 -8.54 -3.19 -9.52
C LEU A 22 -9.62 -2.31 -10.13
N GLU A 23 -10.89 -2.66 -9.93
CA GLU A 23 -12.06 -1.87 -10.31
C GLU A 23 -12.11 -0.52 -9.57
N VAL A 24 -11.70 -0.48 -8.30
CA VAL A 24 -11.62 0.76 -7.51
C VAL A 24 -10.49 1.65 -8.06
N LEU A 25 -9.37 1.03 -8.43
CA LEU A 25 -8.26 1.74 -9.04
C LEU A 25 -8.64 2.32 -10.40
N ASP A 26 -9.30 1.54 -11.25
CA ASP A 26 -9.68 1.94 -12.61
C ASP A 26 -10.71 3.09 -12.60
N ASP A 27 -11.78 2.95 -11.82
CA ASP A 27 -12.82 3.98 -11.68
C ASP A 27 -12.25 5.31 -11.17
N TRP A 28 -11.43 5.25 -10.10
CA TRP A 28 -10.77 6.44 -9.57
C TRP A 28 -9.78 7.03 -10.58
N ALA A 29 -8.98 6.20 -11.24
CA ALA A 29 -7.97 6.64 -12.20
C ALA A 29 -8.61 7.26 -13.45
N GLY A 30 -9.84 6.90 -13.83
CA GLY A 30 -10.53 7.49 -14.98
C GLY A 30 -10.64 9.02 -14.88
N ASN A 31 -10.84 9.56 -13.69
CA ASN A 31 -11.09 10.99 -13.44
C ASN A 31 -9.96 11.70 -12.68
N ALA A 32 -8.97 10.97 -12.16
CA ALA A 32 -7.90 11.56 -11.36
C ALA A 32 -6.88 12.37 -12.20
N PRO A 33 -6.31 13.47 -11.65
CA PRO A 33 -5.16 14.14 -12.26
C PRO A 33 -3.95 13.21 -12.37
N GLN A 34 -3.13 13.37 -13.41
CA GLN A 34 -1.95 12.52 -13.64
C GLN A 34 -0.99 12.52 -12.44
N ALA A 35 -0.82 13.67 -11.76
CA ALA A 35 0.00 13.77 -10.57
C ALA A 35 -0.49 12.86 -9.42
N HIS A 36 -1.81 12.68 -9.28
CA HIS A 36 -2.40 11.79 -8.29
C HIS A 36 -2.22 10.33 -8.70
N LYS A 37 -2.49 9.99 -9.97
CA LYS A 37 -2.27 8.63 -10.50
C LYS A 37 -0.84 8.18 -10.25
N ASN A 38 0.14 9.02 -10.60
CA ASN A 38 1.55 8.74 -10.39
C ASN A 38 1.90 8.48 -8.92
N ALA A 39 1.30 9.25 -8.01
CA ALA A 39 1.56 9.10 -6.58
C ALA A 39 0.98 7.78 -6.04
N VAL A 40 -0.25 7.43 -6.44
CA VAL A 40 -0.92 6.18 -6.06
C VAL A 40 -0.17 4.98 -6.63
N TYR A 41 0.19 5.00 -7.91
CA TYR A 41 0.95 3.89 -8.51
C TYR A 41 2.29 3.67 -7.81
N LYS A 42 3.01 4.72 -7.43
CA LYS A 42 4.23 4.59 -6.63
C LYS A 42 3.98 3.92 -5.28
N ALA A 43 2.90 4.27 -4.59
CA ALA A 43 2.53 3.61 -3.34
C ALA A 43 2.17 2.13 -3.55
N LEU A 44 1.42 1.80 -4.61
CA LEU A 44 1.11 0.41 -4.93
C LEU A 44 2.36 -0.39 -5.30
N PHE A 45 3.30 0.17 -6.07
CA PHE A 45 4.58 -0.49 -6.33
C PHE A 45 5.39 -0.72 -5.05
N ALA A 46 5.40 0.26 -4.13
CA ALA A 46 6.04 0.11 -2.83
C ALA A 46 5.38 -1.01 -1.98
N MET A 47 4.08 -1.26 -2.16
CA MET A 47 3.43 -2.42 -1.56
C MET A 47 3.91 -3.72 -2.20
N LEU A 48 3.93 -3.79 -3.54
CA LEU A 48 4.39 -4.96 -4.29
C LEU A 48 5.86 -5.34 -3.99
N ASP A 49 6.72 -4.36 -3.73
CA ASP A 49 8.15 -4.59 -3.44
C ASP A 49 8.48 -4.70 -1.93
N GLY A 50 7.48 -4.51 -1.07
CA GLY A 50 7.60 -4.58 0.39
C GLY A 50 8.22 -3.35 1.07
N SER A 51 8.44 -2.25 0.34
CA SER A 51 8.99 -1.00 0.89
C SER A 51 7.95 -0.01 1.41
N LEU A 52 6.65 -0.29 1.26
CA LEU A 52 5.55 0.63 1.62
C LEU A 52 5.70 1.24 3.02
N PHE A 53 5.86 0.39 4.05
CA PHE A 53 5.96 0.81 5.45
C PHE A 53 7.22 1.62 5.77
N ARG A 54 8.24 1.58 4.89
CA ARG A 54 9.47 2.38 5.03
C ARG A 54 9.35 3.71 4.30
N THR A 55 8.60 3.76 3.21
CA THR A 55 8.53 4.91 2.30
C THR A 55 7.34 5.81 2.61
N TYR A 56 6.25 5.26 3.13
CA TYR A 56 4.99 5.98 3.34
C TYR A 56 4.55 5.93 4.79
N ARG A 57 3.82 6.97 5.19
CA ARG A 57 3.09 6.98 6.46
C ARG A 57 1.86 6.08 6.32
N VAL A 58 1.81 5.06 7.17
CA VAL A 58 0.69 4.13 7.27
C VAL A 58 -0.06 4.36 8.59
N VAL A 59 -1.39 4.32 8.53
CA VAL A 59 -2.28 4.46 9.70
C VAL A 59 -3.27 3.31 9.69
N ASP A 60 -3.33 2.54 10.77
CA ASP A 60 -4.28 1.44 10.90
C ASP A 60 -5.73 1.97 11.05
N ASP A 61 -6.69 1.24 10.48
CA ASP A 61 -8.11 1.45 10.78
C ASP A 61 -8.48 0.64 12.02
N PHE A 62 -8.57 1.29 13.18
CA PHE A 62 -8.94 0.63 14.44
C PHE A 62 -10.32 -0.04 14.42
N GLN A 63 -11.23 0.38 13.52
CA GLN A 63 -12.54 -0.27 13.37
C GLN A 63 -12.47 -1.51 12.46
N ARG A 64 -11.41 -1.63 11.64
CA ARG A 64 -11.23 -2.69 10.65
C ARG A 64 -9.77 -3.15 10.67
N PRO A 65 -9.40 -4.11 11.54
CA PRO A 65 -8.01 -4.47 11.80
C PRO A 65 -7.20 -4.97 10.59
N ALA A 66 -7.88 -5.42 9.54
CA ALA A 66 -7.26 -5.85 8.29
C ALA A 66 -7.12 -4.70 7.27
N GLU A 67 -7.59 -3.50 7.57
CA GLU A 67 -7.53 -2.34 6.69
C GLU A 67 -6.61 -1.26 7.23
N LEU A 68 -5.86 -0.64 6.34
CA LEU A 68 -4.92 0.43 6.66
C LEU A 68 -4.99 1.55 5.62
N TYR A 69 -4.69 2.76 6.07
CA TYR A 69 -4.59 3.95 5.25
C TYR A 69 -3.12 4.25 4.94
N VAL A 70 -2.80 4.32 3.66
CA VAL A 70 -1.52 4.82 3.16
C VAL A 70 -1.71 6.29 2.81
N ILE A 71 -0.97 7.17 3.48
CA ILE A 71 -0.98 8.60 3.14
C ILE A 71 -0.03 8.82 1.97
N VAL A 72 -0.59 9.04 0.78
CA VAL A 72 0.17 9.16 -0.47
C VAL A 72 0.53 10.63 -0.75
N ARG A 73 -0.37 11.54 -0.39
CA ARG A 73 -0.19 13.00 -0.39
C ARG A 73 -1.01 13.61 0.75
N ASP A 74 -0.87 14.91 0.98
CA ASP A 74 -1.65 15.64 2.00
C ASP A 74 -3.17 15.56 1.78
N ASP A 75 -3.59 15.46 0.52
CA ASP A 75 -4.98 15.44 0.07
C ASP A 75 -5.41 14.09 -0.51
N LEU A 76 -4.56 13.04 -0.40
CA LEU A 76 -4.79 11.77 -1.07
C LEU A 76 -4.31 10.59 -0.22
N VAL A 77 -5.23 9.67 0.04
CA VAL A 77 -4.98 8.41 0.73
C VAL A 77 -5.41 7.23 -0.13
N VAL A 78 -4.73 6.11 0.09
CA VAL A 78 -5.13 4.80 -0.43
C VAL A 78 -5.46 3.92 0.76
N LYS A 79 -6.68 3.42 0.83
CA LYS A 79 -7.06 2.42 1.81
C LYS A 79 -6.83 1.04 1.21
N ILE A 80 -6.00 0.24 1.86
CA ILE A 80 -5.76 -1.15 1.46
C ILE A 80 -6.27 -2.10 2.53
N ARG A 81 -6.68 -3.29 2.09
CA ARG A 81 -6.98 -4.43 2.95
C ARG A 81 -5.88 -5.46 2.80
N ILE A 82 -5.35 -5.95 3.91
CA ILE A 82 -4.47 -7.12 3.92
C ILE A 82 -5.34 -8.37 3.93
N ASN A 83 -5.25 -9.17 2.87
CA ASN A 83 -6.06 -10.38 2.72
C ASN A 83 -5.34 -11.58 3.36
N CYS A 84 -4.03 -11.71 3.10
CA CYS A 84 -3.16 -12.73 3.68
C CYS A 84 -1.68 -12.25 3.66
N PHE A 85 -0.75 -13.13 4.07
CA PHE A 85 0.67 -12.79 4.22
C PHE A 85 1.35 -12.25 2.95
N ASP A 86 0.82 -12.55 1.77
CA ASP A 86 1.39 -12.15 0.48
C ASP A 86 0.37 -11.52 -0.47
N SER A 87 -0.83 -11.14 0.00
CA SER A 87 -1.82 -10.48 -0.85
C SER A 87 -2.59 -9.34 -0.15
N PHE A 88 -3.03 -8.39 -0.97
CA PHE A 88 -3.77 -7.22 -0.53
C PHE A 88 -4.83 -6.80 -1.56
N GLY A 89 -5.76 -5.96 -1.12
CA GLY A 89 -6.78 -5.34 -1.95
C GLY A 89 -6.80 -3.83 -1.79
N ILE A 90 -7.33 -3.13 -2.81
CA ILE A 90 -7.62 -1.70 -2.74
C ILE A 90 -9.09 -1.53 -2.34
N VAL A 91 -9.33 -0.84 -1.23
CA VAL A 91 -10.69 -0.60 -0.70
C VAL A 91 -11.19 0.78 -1.11
N HIS A 92 -10.31 1.77 -1.15
CA HIS A 92 -10.66 3.15 -1.46
C HIS A 92 -9.45 3.95 -1.91
N ILE A 93 -9.66 4.91 -2.81
CA ILE A 93 -8.68 5.94 -3.17
C ILE A 93 -9.40 7.29 -3.17
N GLY A 94 -8.87 8.26 -2.44
CA GLY A 94 -9.54 9.54 -2.31
C GLY A 94 -8.97 10.41 -1.20
N PRO A 95 -9.64 11.53 -0.88
CA PRO A 95 -9.20 12.42 0.18
C PRO A 95 -9.30 11.76 1.55
N PRO A 96 -8.44 12.15 2.52
CA PRO A 96 -8.53 11.66 3.88
C PRO A 96 -9.88 12.04 4.49
N THR A 97 -10.75 11.06 4.73
CA THR A 97 -12.06 11.26 5.36
C THR A 97 -11.96 11.06 6.87
N GLY A 98 -12.42 12.06 7.64
CA GLY A 98 -12.80 11.98 9.07
C GLY A 98 -11.73 11.66 10.12
N ALA A 99 -10.91 10.63 9.92
CA ALA A 99 -9.94 10.14 10.91
C ALA A 99 -8.47 10.43 10.51
N ALA A 100 -8.15 10.37 9.21
CA ALA A 100 -6.80 10.66 8.71
C ALA A 100 -6.51 12.17 8.54
N ALA A 101 -7.55 13.02 8.52
CA ALA A 101 -7.44 14.45 8.25
C ALA A 101 -6.92 15.29 9.43
N HIS A 102 -6.93 14.75 10.66
CA HIS A 102 -6.82 15.57 11.88
C HIS A 102 -5.44 15.64 12.58
N ARG A 103 -4.35 15.18 11.97
CA ARG A 103 -3.00 15.35 12.57
C ARG A 103 -2.07 16.21 11.72
N ARG A 104 -2.37 17.51 11.68
CA ARG A 104 -1.36 18.56 11.51
C ARG A 104 -0.94 19.04 12.90
N ARG A 105 0.28 18.73 13.31
CA ARG A 105 1.10 19.58 14.18
C ARG A 105 2.56 19.34 13.84
#